data_AF-A0A0U3MP91-F1
#
_entry.id   AF-A0A0U3MP91-F1
#
_cell.length_a   1.000
_cell.length_b   1.000
_cell.length_c   1.000
_cell.angle_alpha   90.00
_cell.angle_beta   90.00
_cell.angle_gamma   90.00
#
_symmetry.space_group_name_H-M   'P 1'
#
loop_
_entity.id
_entity.type
_entity.pdbx_description
1 polymer ?
#
loop_
_entity_poly.entity_id
_entity_poly.type
_entity_poly.pdbx_seq_one_letter_code
_entity_poly.pdbx_strand_id
1 'polypeptide(L)'
;MNELQVFNFESNEVRTQLIDDEPWFVGKDVAQVLGYAKPLNALATHVDEDDSLKQGLIDSLGRIQQTIFINESGMYALVFGSKLENATKFKRWVTSEVLPTIRKTGSYQAPMSQEDIMIATLETQKEIKQRLNTVSNDVEGLKKEIDLSRLQKSQLSKLVKSNVMAVVGGKKSNAYKELYRVAVSEHWREIKNYFEVASYEEIPKLRFEEAMEIASMWAPSMELAFDIKRLNNQIELEV
;
A
#
# COMPACT_ATOMS: atom_id res chain seq x y z
N MET A 1 -19.99 -1.89 4.82
CA MET A 1 -21.32 -1.31 4.55
C MET A 1 -21.45 -0.13 5.49
N ASN A 2 -21.46 1.10 4.97
CA ASN A 2 -21.72 2.28 5.81
C ASN A 2 -23.19 2.24 6.20
N GLU A 3 -23.49 1.75 7.40
CA GLU A 3 -24.76 2.11 8.04
C GLU A 3 -24.80 3.64 8.09
N LEU A 4 -25.85 4.23 7.51
CA LEU A 4 -26.22 5.62 7.72
C LEU A 4 -26.52 5.80 9.23
N GLN A 5 -25.47 5.91 10.03
CA GLN A 5 -25.47 6.10 11.48
C GLN A 5 -25.69 7.57 11.85
N VAL A 6 -26.60 8.24 11.17
CA VAL A 6 -27.01 9.59 11.52
C VAL A 6 -28.54 9.58 11.50
N PHE A 7 -29.16 10.16 12.52
CA PHE A 7 -30.61 10.17 12.79
C PHE A 7 -31.14 9.04 13.70
N ASN A 8 -30.42 8.74 14.77
CA ASN A 8 -31.02 8.04 15.92
C ASN A 8 -31.89 9.04 16.72
N PHE A 9 -33.16 9.14 16.37
CA PHE A 9 -34.13 9.98 17.08
C PHE A 9 -34.57 9.33 18.40
N GLU A 10 -33.71 9.36 19.41
CA GLU A 10 -34.01 8.95 20.79
C GLU A 10 -34.95 7.74 20.90
N SER A 11 -34.57 6.60 20.29
CA SER A 11 -35.29 5.31 20.37
C SER A 11 -36.63 5.19 19.62
N ASN A 12 -37.00 6.16 18.76
CA ASN A 12 -38.22 6.08 17.96
C ASN A 12 -37.92 5.70 16.51
N GLU A 13 -38.57 4.64 16.02
CA GLU A 13 -38.45 4.20 14.63
C GLU A 13 -39.13 5.18 13.68
N VAL A 14 -38.35 5.85 12.82
CA VAL A 14 -38.85 6.61 11.67
C VAL A 14 -38.78 5.71 10.45
N ARG A 15 -39.92 5.47 9.79
CA ARG A 15 -39.94 4.67 8.56
C ARG A 15 -39.32 5.46 7.41
N THR A 16 -38.51 4.78 6.61
CA THR A 16 -37.81 5.37 5.45
C THR A 16 -38.02 4.56 4.18
N GLN A 17 -37.87 5.22 3.04
CA GLN A 17 -37.89 4.62 1.71
C GLN A 17 -36.81 5.28 0.86
N LEU A 18 -36.11 4.50 0.03
CA LEU A 18 -35.19 5.04 -0.97
C LEU A 18 -35.97 5.42 -2.23
N ILE A 19 -35.88 6.68 -2.65
CA ILE A 19 -36.45 7.21 -3.89
C ILE A 19 -35.30 7.93 -4.60
N ASP A 20 -34.98 7.53 -5.82
CA ASP A 20 -33.85 8.06 -6.61
C ASP A 20 -32.50 8.04 -5.85
N ASP A 21 -32.25 6.93 -5.13
CA ASP A 21 -31.07 6.73 -4.26
C ASP A 21 -30.95 7.71 -3.07
N GLU A 22 -31.97 8.56 -2.84
CA GLU A 22 -32.05 9.44 -1.68
C GLU A 22 -33.01 8.89 -0.62
N PRO A 23 -32.70 9.07 0.68
CA PRO A 23 -33.57 8.64 1.77
C PRO A 23 -34.75 9.62 1.93
N TRP A 24 -35.96 9.09 1.81
CA TRP A 24 -37.21 9.78 2.13
C TRP A 24 -37.80 9.22 3.43
N PHE A 25 -38.31 10.12 4.27
CA PHE A 25 -38.81 9.81 5.61
C PHE A 25 -40.33 9.92 5.64
N VAL A 26 -41.00 9.03 6.37
CA VAL A 26 -42.44 9.21 6.63
C VAL A 26 -42.64 10.43 7.52
N GLY A 27 -43.16 11.52 6.95
CA GLY A 27 -43.25 12.82 7.62
C GLY A 27 -44.12 12.81 8.88
N LYS A 28 -45.12 11.91 8.92
CA LYS A 28 -45.95 11.71 10.12
C LYS A 28 -45.10 11.24 11.31
N ASP A 29 -44.18 10.30 11.07
CA ASP A 29 -43.35 9.70 12.11
C ASP A 29 -42.37 10.76 12.63
N VAL A 30 -41.72 11.49 11.72
CA VAL A 30 -40.83 12.62 12.06
C VAL A 30 -41.57 13.67 12.92
N ALA A 31 -42.76 14.10 12.51
CA ALA A 31 -43.51 15.09 13.27
C ALA A 31 -43.96 14.55 14.65
N GLN A 32 -44.29 13.26 14.77
CA GLN A 32 -44.60 12.64 16.06
C GLN A 32 -43.39 12.58 16.99
N VAL A 33 -42.24 12.18 16.47
CA VAL A 33 -40.97 12.15 17.19
C VAL A 33 -40.56 13.53 17.72
N LEU A 34 -40.79 14.57 16.93
CA LEU A 34 -40.55 15.95 17.37
C LEU A 34 -41.54 16.42 18.44
N GLY A 35 -42.68 15.75 18.60
CA GLY A 35 -43.70 16.02 19.61
C GLY A 35 -44.90 16.84 19.11
N TYR A 36 -45.14 16.91 17.80
CA TYR A 36 -46.26 17.67 17.27
C TYR A 36 -47.60 16.99 17.60
N ALA A 37 -48.51 17.72 18.26
CA ALA A 37 -49.85 17.22 18.58
C ALA A 37 -50.69 16.90 17.33
N LYS A 38 -50.44 17.61 16.22
CA LYS A 38 -51.12 17.41 14.92
C LYS A 38 -50.08 17.24 13.80
N PRO A 39 -49.56 16.03 13.58
CA PRO A 39 -48.50 15.76 12.60
C PRO A 39 -48.81 16.25 11.18
N LEU A 40 -50.02 16.01 10.68
CA LEU A 40 -50.43 16.43 9.33
C LEU A 40 -50.47 17.96 9.17
N ASN A 41 -50.88 18.68 10.21
CA ASN A 41 -50.88 20.14 10.19
C ASN A 41 -49.44 20.67 10.22
N ALA A 42 -48.55 20.03 10.99
CA ALA A 42 -47.15 20.42 11.04
C ALA A 42 -46.49 20.29 9.66
N LEU A 43 -46.74 19.18 8.96
CA LEU A 43 -46.29 18.98 7.58
C LEU A 43 -46.79 20.09 6.67
N ALA A 44 -48.11 20.34 6.66
CA ALA A 44 -48.71 21.37 5.81
C ALA A 44 -48.27 22.80 6.14
N THR A 45 -47.75 23.06 7.35
CA THR A 45 -47.34 24.41 7.79
C THR A 45 -45.86 24.67 7.55
N HIS A 46 -45.03 23.63 7.60
CA HIS A 46 -43.57 23.77 7.67
C HIS A 46 -42.82 23.12 6.51
N VAL A 47 -43.45 22.23 5.73
CA VAL A 47 -42.81 21.54 4.61
C VAL A 47 -43.36 22.10 3.32
N ASP A 48 -42.46 22.48 2.42
CA ASP A 48 -42.81 22.95 1.08
C ASP A 48 -43.33 21.80 0.21
N GLU A 49 -44.16 22.10 -0.79
CA GLU A 49 -44.75 21.07 -1.65
C GLU A 49 -43.67 20.25 -2.38
N ASP A 50 -42.58 20.88 -2.82
CA ASP A 50 -41.45 20.25 -3.50
C ASP A 50 -40.65 19.28 -2.61
N ASP A 51 -40.74 19.46 -1.29
CA ASP A 51 -40.05 18.63 -0.29
C ASP A 51 -40.94 17.50 0.26
N SER A 52 -42.13 17.31 -0.30
CA SER A 52 -43.12 16.34 0.16
C SER A 52 -43.72 15.52 -0.98
N LEU A 53 -44.02 14.25 -0.72
CA LEU A 53 -44.58 13.35 -1.72
C LEU A 53 -45.62 12.43 -1.09
N LYS A 54 -46.80 12.33 -1.72
CA LYS A 54 -47.86 11.41 -1.28
C LYS A 54 -47.70 10.07 -1.99
N GLN A 55 -47.41 9.03 -1.23
CA GLN A 55 -47.25 7.67 -1.74
C GLN A 55 -47.91 6.63 -0.85
N GLY A 56 -48.31 5.52 -1.47
CA GLY A 56 -48.84 4.37 -0.76
C GLY A 56 -47.71 3.56 -0.13
N LEU A 57 -47.75 3.39 1.19
CA LEU A 57 -46.87 2.50 1.94
C LEU A 57 -47.64 1.24 2.33
N ILE A 58 -47.05 0.06 2.11
CA ILE A 58 -47.60 -1.21 2.55
C ILE A 58 -47.36 -1.34 4.06
N ASP A 59 -48.43 -1.45 4.85
CA ASP A 59 -48.33 -1.68 6.29
C ASP A 59 -47.94 -3.13 6.62
N SER A 60 -47.63 -3.41 7.88
CA SER A 60 -47.26 -4.74 8.38
C SER A 60 -48.35 -5.82 8.19
N LEU A 61 -49.56 -5.41 7.83
CA LEU A 61 -50.73 -6.26 7.56
C LEU A 61 -51.02 -6.38 6.05
N GLY A 62 -50.13 -5.87 5.18
CA GLY A 62 -50.25 -5.95 3.73
C GLY A 62 -51.19 -4.93 3.09
N ARG A 63 -51.61 -3.89 3.81
CA ARG A 63 -52.54 -2.86 3.29
C ARG A 63 -51.78 -1.63 2.81
N ILE A 64 -52.20 -1.08 1.67
CA ILE A 64 -51.63 0.18 1.15
C ILE A 64 -52.26 1.35 1.90
N GLN A 65 -51.47 2.06 2.70
CA GLN A 65 -51.83 3.31 3.35
C GLN A 65 -51.18 4.49 2.63
N GLN A 66 -51.98 5.47 2.21
CA GLN A 66 -51.45 6.71 1.67
C GLN A 66 -50.80 7.52 2.80
N THR A 67 -49.50 7.79 2.68
CA THR A 67 -48.72 8.59 3.62
C THR A 67 -47.96 9.70 2.90
N ILE A 68 -47.51 10.68 3.67
CA ILE A 68 -46.67 11.77 3.17
C ILE A 68 -45.23 11.40 3.52
N PHE A 69 -44.40 11.25 2.49
CA PHE A 69 -42.96 11.21 2.60
C PHE A 69 -42.40 12.62 2.48
N ILE A 70 -41.29 12.87 3.15
CA ILE A 70 -40.52 14.11 3.07
C ILE A 70 -39.05 13.76 2.82
N ASN A 71 -38.39 14.56 2.00
CA ASN A 71 -36.95 14.45 1.80
C ASN A 71 -36.19 15.06 3.00
N GLU A 72 -34.85 15.07 2.94
CA GLU A 72 -34.03 15.65 4.01
C GLU A 72 -34.27 17.16 4.20
N SER A 73 -34.52 17.91 3.12
CA SER A 73 -34.86 19.34 3.17
C SER A 73 -36.15 19.58 3.97
N GLY A 74 -37.22 18.85 3.66
CA GLY A 74 -38.50 18.93 4.38
C GLY A 74 -38.40 18.50 5.84
N MET A 75 -37.57 17.51 6.14
CA MET A 75 -37.26 17.13 7.52
C MET A 75 -36.61 18.30 8.28
N TYR A 76 -35.60 18.95 7.69
CA TYR A 76 -34.99 20.13 8.30
C TYR A 76 -35.99 21.27 8.45
N ALA A 77 -36.86 21.50 7.48
CA ALA A 77 -37.89 22.53 7.54
C ALA A 77 -38.84 22.33 8.74
N LEU A 78 -39.27 21.09 9.03
CA LEU A 78 -40.01 20.74 10.25
C LEU A 78 -39.22 21.07 11.51
N VAL A 79 -37.96 20.65 11.57
CA VAL A 79 -37.13 20.84 12.75
C VAL A 79 -36.88 22.33 13.01
N PHE A 80 -36.51 23.09 11.97
CA PHE A 80 -36.25 24.52 12.07
C PHE A 80 -37.53 25.32 12.38
N GLY A 81 -38.68 24.93 11.83
CA GLY A 81 -39.98 25.55 12.09
C GLY A 81 -40.59 25.25 13.46
N SER A 82 -40.19 24.17 14.12
CA SER A 82 -40.75 23.74 15.41
C SER A 82 -40.25 24.55 16.60
N LYS A 83 -41.06 24.70 17.67
CA LYS A 83 -40.62 25.24 18.98
C LYS A 83 -40.54 24.16 20.07
N LEU A 84 -40.65 22.90 19.67
CA LEU A 84 -40.67 21.76 20.60
C LEU A 84 -39.27 21.47 21.14
N GLU A 85 -39.21 20.81 22.29
CA GLU A 85 -37.95 20.57 22.99
C GLU A 85 -36.99 19.70 22.17
N ASN A 86 -37.49 18.60 21.58
CA ASN A 86 -36.69 17.71 20.74
C ASN A 86 -36.13 18.43 19.50
N ALA A 87 -36.95 19.26 18.84
CA ALA A 87 -36.51 20.09 17.72
C ALA A 87 -35.47 21.13 18.15
N THR A 88 -35.60 21.69 19.36
CA THR A 88 -34.66 22.68 19.90
C THR A 88 -33.31 22.05 20.25
N LYS A 89 -33.30 20.84 20.82
CA LYS A 89 -32.08 20.05 21.08
C LYS A 89 -31.32 19.79 19.78
N PHE A 90 -32.01 19.27 18.77
CA PHE A 90 -31.42 19.01 17.45
C PHE A 90 -30.87 20.30 16.82
N LYS A 91 -31.67 21.38 16.79
CA LYS A 91 -31.22 22.69 16.30
C LYS A 91 -29.96 23.19 16.97
N ARG A 92 -29.88 23.09 18.31
CA ARG A 92 -28.69 23.52 19.05
C ARG A 92 -27.47 22.68 18.68
N TRP A 93 -27.62 21.36 18.61
CA TRP A 93 -26.53 20.48 18.19
C TRP A 93 -26.02 20.83 16.78
N VAL A 94 -26.92 20.96 15.79
CA VAL A 94 -26.53 21.34 14.43
C VAL A 94 -25.86 22.71 14.39
N THR A 95 -26.42 23.72 15.06
CA THR A 95 -25.91 25.11 14.97
C THR A 95 -24.69 25.38 15.83
N SER A 96 -24.47 24.63 16.92
CA SER A 96 -23.36 24.86 17.86
C SER A 96 -22.19 23.92 17.62
N GLU A 97 -22.42 22.73 17.04
CA GLU A 97 -21.40 21.70 16.86
C GLU A 97 -21.16 21.41 15.38
N VAL A 98 -22.19 20.93 14.66
CA VAL A 98 -22.04 20.43 13.29
C VAL A 98 -21.62 21.53 12.32
N LEU A 99 -22.43 22.59 12.18
CA LEU A 99 -22.16 23.68 11.24
C LEU A 99 -20.84 24.42 11.57
N PRO A 100 -20.52 24.76 12.83
CA PRO A 100 -19.24 25.36 13.16
C PRO A 100 -18.04 24.45 12.87
N THR A 101 -18.18 23.13 13.04
CA THR A 101 -17.13 22.16 12.71
C THR A 101 -16.91 22.12 11.21
N ILE A 102 -17.96 21.90 10.42
CA ILE A 102 -17.87 21.92 8.94
C ILE A 102 -17.26 23.24 8.45
N ARG A 103 -17.68 24.39 8.99
CA ARG A 103 -17.12 25.69 8.62
C ARG A 103 -15.61 25.79 8.90
N LYS A 104 -15.11 25.16 9.96
CA LYS A 104 -13.69 25.21 10.37
C LYS A 104 -12.81 24.18 9.67
N THR A 105 -13.28 22.95 9.50
CA THR A 105 -12.50 21.80 9.03
C THR A 105 -12.84 21.38 7.61
N GLY A 106 -13.97 21.84 7.06
CA GLY A 106 -14.51 21.40 5.78
C GLY A 106 -15.31 20.10 5.84
N SER A 107 -15.41 19.46 7.00
CA SER A 107 -16.11 18.19 7.18
C SER A 107 -16.61 17.99 8.62
N TYR A 108 -17.65 17.19 8.80
CA TYR A 108 -18.06 16.68 10.11
C TYR A 108 -17.78 15.19 10.15
N GLN A 109 -17.02 14.74 11.15
CA GLN A 109 -16.86 13.33 11.46
C GLN A 109 -17.57 13.10 12.79
N ALA A 110 -18.48 12.12 12.82
CA ALA A 110 -19.06 11.67 14.07
C ALA A 110 -17.91 11.25 15.01
N PRO A 111 -18.02 11.57 16.31
CA PRO A 111 -17.00 11.17 17.28
C PRO A 111 -16.90 9.65 17.31
N MET A 112 -15.84 9.11 16.70
CA MET A 112 -15.49 7.69 16.82
C MET A 112 -14.95 7.44 18.23
N SER A 113 -15.21 6.25 18.77
CA SER A 113 -14.57 5.86 20.02
C SER A 113 -13.05 5.75 19.81
N GLN A 114 -12.27 5.94 20.88
CA GLN A 114 -10.82 5.71 20.82
C GLN A 114 -10.50 4.28 20.39
N GLU A 115 -11.36 3.32 20.71
CA GLU A 115 -11.23 1.92 20.33
C GLU A 115 -11.36 1.75 18.81
N ASP A 116 -12.37 2.37 18.19
CA ASP A 116 -12.59 2.29 16.74
C ASP A 116 -11.43 2.93 15.95
N ILE A 117 -10.90 4.05 16.44
CA ILE A 117 -9.73 4.71 15.84
C ILE A 117 -8.50 3.80 15.95
N MET A 118 -8.31 3.14 17.10
CA MET A 118 -7.19 2.22 17.29
C MET A 118 -7.31 0.99 16.35
N ILE A 119 -8.51 0.43 16.20
CA ILE A 119 -8.74 -0.70 15.30
C ILE A 119 -8.42 -0.31 13.85
N ALA A 120 -8.99 0.79 13.36
CA ALA A 120 -8.78 1.23 11.98
C ALA A 120 -7.30 1.54 11.68
N THR A 121 -6.59 2.14 12.64
CA THR A 121 -5.16 2.43 12.50
C THR A 121 -4.32 1.15 12.47
N LEU A 122 -4.61 0.17 13.33
CA LEU A 122 -3.91 -1.12 13.34
C LEU A 122 -4.16 -1.94 12.07
N GLU A 123 -5.39 -1.95 11.55
CA GLU A 123 -5.71 -2.60 10.27
C GLU A 123 -4.93 -2.00 9.11
N THR A 124 -4.90 -0.66 9.05
CA THR A 124 -4.11 0.07 8.04
C THR A 124 -2.61 -0.27 8.16
N GLN A 125 -2.07 -0.29 9.38
CA GLN A 125 -0.66 -0.66 9.61
C GLN A 125 -0.37 -2.11 9.19
N LYS A 126 -1.28 -3.03 9.47
CA LYS A 126 -1.15 -4.44 9.06
C LYS A 126 -1.11 -4.57 7.54
N GLU A 127 -1.98 -3.87 6.83
CA GLU A 127 -2.01 -3.86 5.37
C GLU A 127 -0.72 -3.27 4.79
N ILE A 128 -0.25 -2.14 5.32
CA ILE A 128 1.02 -1.52 4.92
C ILE A 128 2.18 -2.52 5.09
N LYS A 129 2.22 -3.22 6.24
CA LYS A 129 3.28 -4.20 6.51
C LYS A 129 3.25 -5.38 5.53
N GLN A 130 2.07 -5.87 5.16
CA GLN A 130 1.93 -6.94 4.16
C GLN A 130 2.41 -6.47 2.78
N ARG A 131 2.04 -5.26 2.36
CA ARG A 131 2.50 -4.67 1.10
C ARG A 131 4.02 -4.48 1.09
N LEU A 132 4.60 -3.99 2.18
CA LEU A 132 6.06 -3.85 2.30
C LEU A 132 6.80 -5.19 2.16
N ASN A 133 6.29 -6.26 2.79
CA ASN A 133 6.88 -7.59 2.65
C ASN A 133 6.84 -8.07 1.19
N THR A 134 5.73 -7.83 0.49
CA THR A 134 5.58 -8.23 -0.92
C THR A 134 6.59 -7.48 -1.80
N VAL A 135 6.66 -6.15 -1.67
CA VAL A 135 7.61 -5.32 -2.41
C VAL A 135 9.06 -5.71 -2.11
N SER A 136 9.38 -6.04 -0.85
CA SER A 136 10.73 -6.49 -0.49
C SER A 136 11.11 -7.79 -1.23
N ASN A 137 10.19 -8.75 -1.28
CA ASN A 137 10.40 -10.01 -2.01
C ASN A 137 10.56 -9.76 -3.52
N ASP A 138 9.75 -8.87 -4.10
CA ASP A 138 9.85 -8.53 -5.52
C ASP A 138 11.19 -7.86 -5.85
N VAL A 139 11.65 -6.93 -5.00
CA VAL A 139 12.96 -6.28 -5.16
C VAL A 139 14.10 -7.30 -5.06
N GLU A 140 14.01 -8.27 -4.15
CA GLU A 140 14.99 -9.36 -4.08
C GLU A 140 14.96 -10.24 -5.33
N GLY A 141 13.77 -10.58 -5.84
CA GLY A 141 13.60 -11.30 -7.09
C GLY A 141 14.25 -10.58 -8.28
N LEU A 142 13.94 -9.30 -8.45
CA LEU A 142 14.53 -8.46 -9.50
C LEU A 142 16.06 -8.38 -9.39
N LYS A 143 16.60 -8.27 -8.17
CA LYS A 143 18.06 -8.25 -7.96
C LYS A 143 18.75 -9.57 -8.32
N LYS A 144 18.05 -10.70 -8.32
CA LYS A 144 18.58 -11.99 -8.76
C LYS A 144 18.66 -12.09 -10.29
N GLU A 145 17.76 -11.42 -11.00
CA GLU A 145 17.71 -11.44 -12.48
C GLU A 145 18.56 -10.35 -13.13
N ILE A 146 18.96 -9.32 -12.37
CA ILE A 146 19.79 -8.22 -12.89
C ILE A 146 21.27 -8.63 -12.94
N ASP A 147 21.84 -8.54 -14.13
CA ASP A 147 23.27 -8.68 -14.38
C ASP A 147 24.12 -7.64 -13.62
N LEU A 148 25.41 -7.94 -13.46
CA LEU A 148 26.39 -6.98 -12.96
C LEU A 148 26.38 -5.67 -13.76
N SER A 149 26.48 -4.53 -13.06
CA SER A 149 26.69 -3.25 -13.73
C SER A 149 28.05 -3.21 -14.43
N ARG A 150 28.20 -2.33 -15.43
CA ARG A 150 29.47 -2.13 -16.15
C ARG A 150 30.67 -1.87 -15.20
N LEU A 151 30.44 -1.13 -14.11
CA LEU A 151 31.47 -0.86 -13.11
C LEU A 151 31.86 -2.13 -12.36
N GLN A 152 30.88 -2.91 -11.90
CA GLN A 152 31.11 -4.17 -11.18
C GLN A 152 31.82 -5.21 -12.05
N LYS A 153 31.42 -5.36 -13.31
CA LYS A 153 32.12 -6.20 -14.31
C LYS A 153 33.59 -5.81 -14.43
N SER A 154 33.88 -4.51 -14.49
CA SER A 154 35.24 -3.97 -14.55
C SER A 154 36.04 -4.24 -13.27
N GLN A 155 35.44 -4.05 -12.10
CA GLN A 155 36.07 -4.31 -10.81
C GLN A 155 36.47 -5.78 -10.67
N LEU A 156 35.54 -6.70 -10.94
CA LEU A 156 35.79 -8.14 -10.89
C LEU A 156 36.89 -8.55 -11.88
N SER A 157 36.83 -8.05 -13.11
CA SER A 157 37.85 -8.32 -14.12
C SER A 157 39.24 -7.82 -13.72
N LYS A 158 39.32 -6.65 -13.09
CA LYS A 158 40.58 -6.10 -12.57
C LYS A 158 41.14 -6.96 -11.45
N LEU A 159 40.29 -7.41 -10.53
CA LEU A 159 40.70 -8.26 -9.42
C LEU A 159 41.27 -9.60 -9.92
N VAL A 160 40.53 -10.29 -10.80
CA VAL A 160 40.98 -11.54 -11.45
C VAL A 160 42.35 -11.37 -12.09
N LYS A 161 42.52 -10.32 -12.90
CA LYS A 161 43.80 -10.04 -13.58
C LYS A 161 44.92 -9.73 -12.59
N SER A 162 44.62 -9.01 -11.51
CA SER A 162 45.59 -8.68 -10.46
C SER A 162 46.06 -9.93 -9.72
N ASN A 163 45.14 -10.81 -9.36
CA ASN A 163 45.46 -12.06 -8.64
C ASN A 163 46.31 -12.98 -9.51
N VAL A 164 45.92 -13.17 -10.77
CA VAL A 164 46.71 -13.97 -11.72
C VAL A 164 48.09 -13.36 -11.94
N MET A 165 48.20 -12.03 -12.05
CA MET A 165 49.48 -11.34 -12.19
C MET A 165 50.43 -11.63 -11.02
N ALA A 166 49.90 -11.64 -9.79
CA ALA A 166 50.67 -11.96 -8.59
C ALA A 166 51.16 -13.42 -8.62
N VAL A 167 50.27 -14.35 -9.00
CA VAL A 167 50.56 -15.78 -9.06
C VAL A 167 51.65 -16.12 -10.09
N VAL A 168 51.58 -15.53 -11.30
CA VAL A 168 52.58 -15.82 -12.34
C VAL A 168 53.93 -15.14 -12.08
N GLY A 169 54.03 -14.22 -11.11
CA GLY A 169 55.28 -13.51 -10.78
C GLY A 169 55.49 -12.21 -11.55
N GLY A 170 54.43 -11.61 -12.10
CA GLY A 170 54.47 -10.31 -12.77
C GLY A 170 54.82 -10.34 -14.26
N LYS A 171 54.66 -9.19 -14.95
CA LYS A 171 54.72 -9.08 -16.43
C LYS A 171 56.05 -9.50 -17.09
N LYS A 172 57.15 -9.49 -16.33
CA LYS A 172 58.49 -9.83 -16.83
C LYS A 172 58.84 -11.31 -16.64
N SER A 173 58.03 -12.05 -15.88
CA SER A 173 58.27 -13.46 -15.59
C SER A 173 58.08 -14.33 -16.85
N ASN A 174 58.78 -15.47 -16.90
CA ASN A 174 58.63 -16.44 -17.98
C ASN A 174 57.23 -17.07 -17.95
N ALA A 175 56.70 -17.35 -16.76
CA ALA A 175 55.33 -17.85 -16.62
C ALA A 175 54.27 -16.85 -17.12
N TYR A 176 54.51 -15.54 -17.04
CA TYR A 176 53.59 -14.57 -17.62
C TYR A 176 53.49 -14.68 -19.15
N LYS A 177 54.64 -14.84 -19.84
CA LYS A 177 54.69 -14.92 -21.30
C LYS A 177 53.87 -16.12 -21.82
N GLU A 178 53.98 -17.26 -21.14
CA GLU A 178 53.41 -18.53 -21.59
C GLU A 178 52.04 -18.87 -20.96
N LEU A 179 51.88 -18.65 -19.64
CA LEU A 179 50.76 -19.20 -18.87
C LEU A 179 49.74 -18.17 -18.38
N TYR A 180 49.98 -16.87 -18.54
CA TYR A 180 49.06 -15.85 -18.04
C TYR A 180 47.62 -16.03 -18.54
N ARG A 181 47.45 -16.31 -19.84
CA ARG A 181 46.11 -16.51 -20.42
C ARG A 181 45.43 -17.77 -19.89
N VAL A 182 46.22 -18.83 -19.67
CA VAL A 182 45.74 -20.10 -19.10
C VAL A 182 45.25 -19.88 -17.67
N ALA A 183 46.06 -19.21 -16.85
CA ALA A 183 45.71 -18.87 -15.47
C ALA A 183 44.48 -17.96 -15.36
N VAL A 184 44.35 -16.95 -16.23
CA VAL A 184 43.12 -16.14 -16.32
C VAL A 184 41.89 -16.99 -16.69
N SER A 185 42.03 -17.91 -17.65
CA SER A 185 40.93 -18.78 -18.07
C SER A 185 40.50 -19.74 -16.96
N GLU A 186 41.47 -20.30 -16.22
CA GLU A 186 41.21 -21.19 -15.10
C GLU A 186 40.47 -20.47 -13.96
N HIS A 187 40.95 -19.28 -13.61
CA HIS A 187 40.32 -18.46 -12.59
C HIS A 187 38.87 -18.11 -12.95
N TRP A 188 38.62 -17.67 -14.19
CA TRP A 188 37.25 -17.41 -14.65
C TRP A 188 36.39 -18.67 -14.70
N ARG A 189 36.96 -19.81 -15.08
CA ARG A 189 36.23 -21.09 -15.09
C ARG A 189 35.75 -21.44 -13.69
N GLU A 190 36.59 -21.29 -12.68
CA GLU A 190 36.20 -21.57 -11.29
C GLU A 190 35.10 -20.63 -10.79
N ILE A 191 35.23 -19.33 -11.03
CA ILE A 191 34.18 -18.35 -10.69
C ILE A 191 32.86 -18.74 -11.36
N LYS A 192 32.89 -18.99 -12.67
CA LYS A 192 31.68 -19.35 -13.42
C LYS A 192 31.05 -20.67 -12.95
N ASN A 193 31.87 -21.65 -12.61
CA ASN A 193 31.40 -22.92 -12.07
C ASN A 193 30.72 -22.72 -10.70
N TYR A 194 31.29 -21.87 -9.83
CA TYR A 194 30.71 -21.58 -8.52
C TYR A 194 29.33 -20.89 -8.62
N PHE A 195 29.18 -19.99 -9.58
CA PHE A 195 27.91 -19.29 -9.83
C PHE A 195 26.96 -20.03 -10.77
N GLU A 196 27.37 -21.17 -11.33
CA GLU A 196 26.62 -21.96 -12.32
C GLU A 196 26.20 -21.14 -13.57
N VAL A 197 27.08 -20.25 -14.03
CA VAL A 197 26.80 -19.33 -15.17
C VAL A 197 27.69 -19.63 -16.38
N ALA A 198 27.17 -19.38 -17.58
CA ALA A 198 27.94 -19.56 -18.82
C ALA A 198 28.96 -18.43 -19.01
N SER A 199 28.58 -17.22 -18.59
CA SER A 199 29.39 -16.00 -18.65
C SER A 199 29.49 -15.35 -17.27
N TYR A 200 30.65 -14.78 -16.94
CA TYR A 200 30.82 -14.01 -15.70
C TYR A 200 29.92 -12.75 -15.67
N GLU A 201 29.39 -12.36 -16.83
CA GLU A 201 28.47 -11.24 -16.95
C GLU A 201 27.06 -11.54 -16.45
N GLU A 202 26.68 -12.82 -16.43
CA GLU A 202 25.39 -13.34 -15.96
C GLU A 202 25.37 -13.52 -14.43
N ILE A 203 26.49 -13.21 -13.74
CA ILE A 203 26.53 -13.26 -12.28
C ILE A 203 25.48 -12.27 -11.74
N PRO A 204 24.53 -12.72 -10.90
CA PRO A 204 23.51 -11.85 -10.33
C PRO A 204 24.15 -10.70 -9.56
N LYS A 205 23.63 -9.49 -9.76
CA LYS A 205 24.09 -8.30 -9.04
C LYS A 205 24.02 -8.43 -7.53
N LEU A 206 23.03 -9.18 -7.04
CA LEU A 206 22.88 -9.50 -5.62
C LEU A 206 24.10 -10.25 -5.03
N ARG A 207 24.80 -11.03 -5.85
CA ARG A 207 25.94 -11.88 -5.44
C ARG A 207 27.30 -11.27 -5.80
N PHE A 208 27.36 -9.98 -6.08
CA PHE A 208 28.60 -9.32 -6.48
C PHE A 208 29.68 -9.38 -5.40
N GLU A 209 29.33 -9.15 -4.13
CA GLU A 209 30.29 -9.20 -3.03
C GLU A 209 30.90 -10.60 -2.86
N GLU A 210 30.06 -11.62 -2.94
CA GLU A 210 30.47 -13.02 -2.95
C GLU A 210 31.39 -13.34 -4.14
N ALA A 211 31.11 -12.80 -5.33
CA ALA A 211 31.97 -12.99 -6.50
C ALA A 211 33.36 -12.35 -6.32
N MET A 212 33.43 -11.20 -5.64
CA MET A 212 34.69 -10.54 -5.31
C MET A 212 35.49 -11.34 -4.27
N GLU A 213 34.82 -11.90 -3.27
CA GLU A 213 35.43 -12.75 -2.25
C GLU A 213 36.04 -14.02 -2.87
N ILE A 214 35.26 -14.78 -3.65
CA ILE A 214 35.74 -15.97 -4.36
C ILE A 214 36.89 -15.61 -5.30
N ALA A 215 36.78 -14.49 -6.02
CA ALA A 215 37.85 -14.02 -6.88
C ALA A 215 39.15 -13.78 -6.09
N SER A 216 39.05 -13.19 -4.90
CA SER A 216 40.21 -12.88 -4.05
C SER A 216 40.93 -14.11 -3.48
N MET A 217 40.20 -15.21 -3.26
CA MET A 217 40.72 -16.42 -2.61
C MET A 217 41.34 -17.43 -3.59
N TRP A 218 41.28 -17.15 -4.89
CA TRP A 218 41.72 -18.09 -5.91
C TRP A 218 43.22 -18.38 -5.85
N ALA A 219 43.54 -19.65 -6.05
CA ALA A 219 44.88 -20.15 -6.29
C ALA A 219 44.83 -21.10 -7.50
N PRO A 220 45.90 -21.16 -8.31
CA PRO A 220 45.96 -22.07 -9.44
C PRO A 220 45.90 -23.53 -8.98
N SER A 221 45.37 -24.40 -9.84
CA SER A 221 45.45 -25.85 -9.69
C SER A 221 46.90 -26.31 -9.49
N MET A 222 47.05 -27.46 -8.86
CA MET A 222 48.38 -28.02 -8.55
C MET A 222 49.26 -28.16 -9.79
N GLU A 223 48.68 -28.55 -10.93
CA GLU A 223 49.36 -28.68 -12.22
C GLU A 223 49.84 -27.31 -12.73
N LEU A 224 48.93 -26.33 -12.81
CA LEU A 224 49.27 -24.99 -13.27
C LEU A 224 50.29 -24.32 -12.34
N ALA A 225 50.16 -24.50 -11.02
CA ALA A 225 51.11 -23.98 -10.03
C ALA A 225 52.51 -24.57 -10.22
N PHE A 226 52.61 -25.88 -10.49
CA PHE A 226 53.86 -26.55 -10.77
C PHE A 226 54.52 -26.01 -12.05
N ASP A 227 53.75 -25.84 -13.12
CA ASP A 227 54.25 -25.33 -14.39
C ASP A 227 54.72 -23.87 -14.30
N ILE A 228 53.97 -23.02 -13.58
CA ILE A 228 54.37 -21.63 -13.29
C ILE A 228 55.72 -21.61 -12.56
N LYS A 229 55.86 -22.44 -11.52
CA LYS A 229 57.11 -22.54 -10.77
C LYS A 229 58.26 -23.05 -11.65
N ARG A 230 58.02 -24.04 -12.51
CA ARG A 230 59.02 -24.57 -13.44
C ARG A 230 59.52 -23.48 -14.39
N LEU A 231 58.61 -22.76 -15.06
CA LEU A 231 58.96 -21.72 -16.04
C LEU A 231 59.72 -20.55 -15.39
N ASN A 232 59.30 -20.12 -14.21
CA ASN A 232 59.97 -19.01 -13.53
C ASN A 232 61.37 -19.37 -13.01
N ASN A 233 61.67 -20.66 -12.83
CA ASN A 233 62.99 -21.14 -12.42
C ASN A 233 63.92 -21.47 -13.61
N GLN A 234 63.45 -21.37 -14.85
CA GLN A 234 64.32 -21.51 -16.03
C GLN A 234 65.16 -20.24 -16.17
N ILE A 235 66.48 -20.37 -16.08
CA ILE A 235 67.43 -19.28 -16.33
C ILE A 235 67.40 -18.97 -17.83
N GLU A 236 66.97 -17.75 -18.21
CA GLU A 236 67.24 -17.20 -19.55
C GLU A 236 68.77 -17.04 -19.68
N LEU A 237 69.43 -17.96 -20.39
CA LEU A 237 70.78 -17.72 -20.92
C LEU A 237 70.60 -16.77 -22.12
N GLU A 238 70.73 -15.47 -21.89
CA GLU A 238 70.93 -14.51 -22.99
C GLU A 238 72.26 -14.85 -23.68
N VAL A 239 72.18 -15.27 -24.94
CA VAL A 239 73.29 -15.35 -25.90
C VAL A 239 73.08 -14.27 -26.95
#